data_AF-A0A2H5QN68-F1
#
_entry.id   AF-A0A2H5QN68-F1
#
_cell.length_a   1.000
_cell.length_b   1.000
_cell.length_c   1.000
_cell.angle_alpha   90.00
_cell.angle_beta   90.00
_cell.angle_gamma   90.00
#
_symmetry.space_group_name_H-M   'P 1'
#
loop_
_entity.id
_entity.type
_entity.pdbx_description
1 polymer ?
#
loop_
_entity_poly.entity_id
_entity_poly.type
_entity_poly.pdbx_seq_one_letter_code
_entity_poly.pdbx_strand_id
1 'polypeptide(L)'
;MAATSSKQFKNVYLFFGFLYGKYKEFVQAAIDLGQVLAGRKIHPIYRGGDLGVSNLVLEAVYPGGSQVLGIIQKILKPLGRLSGLPTEDNLVVLYMQERITEMLNQANAFLQL
;
A
#
# COMPACT_ATOMS: atom_id res chain seq x y z
N MET A 1 2.64 -24.32 -28.33
CA MET A 1 2.67 -24.01 -26.88
C MET A 1 2.26 -22.56 -26.72
N ALA A 2 1.11 -22.29 -26.12
CA ALA A 2 0.63 -20.92 -25.94
C ALA A 2 1.54 -20.20 -24.94
N ALA A 3 2.14 -19.09 -25.35
CA ALA A 3 2.87 -18.24 -24.43
C ALA A 3 1.86 -17.71 -23.39
N THR A 4 1.93 -18.21 -22.16
CA THR A 4 1.29 -17.56 -21.01
C THR A 4 1.93 -16.19 -20.89
N SER A 5 1.28 -15.18 -21.46
CA SER A 5 1.58 -13.78 -21.22
C SER A 5 1.44 -13.55 -19.71
N SER A 6 2.56 -13.61 -18.99
CA SER A 6 2.57 -13.40 -17.54
C SER A 6 2.22 -11.92 -17.33
N LYS A 7 0.95 -11.62 -17.07
CA LYS A 7 0.55 -10.28 -16.64
C LYS A 7 1.30 -10.00 -15.33
N GLN A 8 2.38 -9.23 -15.41
CA GLN A 8 3.09 -8.74 -14.26
C GLN A 8 2.26 -7.64 -13.63
N PHE A 9 1.81 -7.86 -12.40
CA PHE A 9 1.26 -6.79 -11.58
C PHE A 9 2.41 -5.85 -11.23
N LYS A 10 2.31 -4.58 -11.62
CA LYS A 10 3.30 -3.56 -11.25
C LYS A 10 2.85 -2.80 -10.02
N ASN A 11 1.59 -2.37 -10.02
CA ASN A 11 1.02 -1.59 -8.94
C ASN A 11 -0.13 -2.37 -8.30
N VAL A 12 -0.10 -2.54 -6.98
CA VAL A 12 -1.13 -3.28 -6.24
C VAL A 12 -1.66 -2.39 -5.13
N TYR A 13 -2.98 -2.16 -5.13
CA TYR A 13 -3.60 -1.47 -4.02
C TYR A 13 -3.78 -2.42 -2.83
N LEU A 14 -3.28 -2.01 -1.67
CA LEU A 14 -3.41 -2.72 -0.41
C LEU A 14 -4.47 -2.04 0.45
N PHE A 15 -5.50 -2.79 0.79
CA PHE A 15 -6.48 -2.39 1.79
C PHE A 15 -6.17 -3.12 3.10
N PHE A 16 -6.04 -2.36 4.18
CA PHE A 16 -5.86 -2.88 5.52
C PHE A 16 -7.12 -2.64 6.33
N GLY A 17 -7.76 -3.71 6.80
CA GLY A 17 -9.02 -3.63 7.56
C GLY A 17 -8.87 -3.46 9.07
N PHE A 18 -7.64 -3.52 9.60
CA PHE A 18 -7.41 -3.70 11.03
C PHE A 18 -6.42 -2.69 11.60
N LEU A 19 -6.74 -2.19 12.80
CA LEU A 19 -5.81 -1.42 13.64
C LEU A 19 -4.78 -2.34 14.27
N TYR A 20 -3.55 -1.84 14.45
CA TYR A 20 -2.43 -2.57 15.07
C TYR A 20 -2.80 -3.18 16.43
N GLY A 21 -2.27 -4.37 16.72
CA GLY A 21 -2.28 -4.93 18.08
C GLY A 21 -3.46 -5.82 18.46
N LYS A 22 -4.49 -5.96 17.61
CA LYS A 22 -5.62 -6.87 17.89
C LYS A 22 -5.26 -8.35 17.72
N TYR A 23 -4.39 -8.68 16.75
CA TYR A 23 -4.00 -10.05 16.42
C TYR A 23 -2.54 -10.06 15.97
N LYS A 24 -1.68 -10.72 16.75
CA LYS A 24 -0.23 -10.80 16.48
C LYS A 24 0.07 -11.70 15.29
N GLU A 25 -0.86 -12.59 14.96
CA GLU A 25 -0.79 -13.56 13.88
C GLU A 25 -0.68 -12.87 12.50
N PHE A 26 -1.26 -11.68 12.34
CA PHE A 26 -1.20 -10.93 11.08
C PHE A 26 0.11 -10.14 10.90
N VAL A 27 0.92 -9.98 11.95
CA VAL A 27 2.20 -9.26 11.89
C VAL A 27 3.16 -9.99 10.94
N GLN A 28 3.34 -11.30 11.13
CA GLN A 28 4.25 -12.08 10.29
C GLN A 28 3.75 -12.13 8.85
N ALA A 29 2.44 -12.35 8.65
CA ALA A 29 1.84 -12.37 7.32
C ALA A 29 2.03 -11.04 6.56
N ALA A 30 1.94 -9.90 7.26
CA ALA A 30 2.19 -8.59 6.68
C ALA A 30 3.66 -8.40 6.26
N ILE A 31 4.60 -8.82 7.11
CA ILE A 31 6.04 -8.76 6.80
C ILE A 31 6.37 -9.65 5.60
N ASP A 32 5.90 -10.90 5.60
CA ASP A 32 6.12 -11.86 4.53
C ASP A 32 5.54 -11.34 3.21
N LEU A 33 4.33 -10.75 3.25
CA LEU A 33 3.74 -10.10 2.10
C LEU A 33 4.64 -8.98 1.57
N GLY A 34 5.13 -8.10 2.44
CA GLY A 34 6.01 -7.00 2.04
C GLY A 34 7.29 -7.49 1.36
N GLN A 35 7.91 -8.54 1.88
CA GLN A 35 9.08 -9.18 1.28
C GLN A 35 8.77 -9.78 -0.11
N VAL A 36 7.61 -10.41 -0.28
CA VAL A 36 7.18 -10.95 -1.59
C VAL A 36 6.95 -9.83 -2.60
N LEU A 37 6.30 -8.73 -2.18
CA LEU A 37 6.06 -7.57 -3.04
C LEU A 37 7.40 -6.93 -3.47
N ALA A 38 8.33 -6.74 -2.54
CA ALA A 38 9.69 -6.26 -2.81
C ALA A 38 10.44 -7.17 -3.79
N GLY A 39 10.49 -8.48 -3.52
CA GLY A 39 11.19 -9.45 -4.36
C GLY A 39 10.66 -9.53 -5.80
N ARG A 40 9.38 -9.16 -6.00
CA ARG A 40 8.72 -9.11 -7.30
C ARG A 40 8.73 -7.72 -7.95
N LYS A 41 9.34 -6.71 -7.30
CA LYS A 41 9.34 -5.31 -7.73
C LYS A 41 7.92 -4.75 -7.94
N ILE A 42 7.01 -5.12 -7.03
CA ILE A 42 5.65 -4.63 -7.02
C ILE A 42 5.59 -3.38 -6.15
N HIS A 43 4.93 -2.34 -6.65
CA HIS A 43 4.76 -1.04 -6.02
C HIS A 43 3.41 -0.99 -5.29
N PRO A 44 3.38 -1.04 -3.96
CA PRO A 44 2.14 -0.96 -3.23
C PRO A 44 1.57 0.46 -3.29
N ILE A 45 0.27 0.52 -3.52
CA ILE A 45 -0.55 1.72 -3.37
C ILE A 45 -1.39 1.53 -2.14
N TYR A 46 -1.55 2.56 -1.33
CA TYR A 46 -2.35 2.45 -0.13
C TYR A 46 -3.10 3.76 0.16
N ARG A 47 -3.93 3.72 1.19
CA ARG A 47 -4.81 4.83 1.49
C ARG A 47 -4.08 6.10 1.93
N GLY A 48 -2.82 6.05 2.37
CA GLY A 48 -2.20 7.18 3.02
C GLY A 48 -2.82 7.45 4.40
N GLY A 49 -1.99 7.78 5.37
CA GLY A 49 -2.51 8.18 6.67
C GLY A 49 -2.84 7.03 7.63
N ASP A 50 -2.18 5.88 7.52
CA ASP A 50 -2.54 4.70 8.30
C ASP A 50 -1.52 4.42 9.42
N LEU A 51 -2.04 4.03 10.58
CA LEU A 51 -1.28 3.67 11.77
C LEU A 51 -1.56 2.20 12.06
N GLY A 52 -0.70 1.31 11.57
CA GLY A 52 -0.73 -0.09 12.04
C GLY A 52 -0.07 -1.11 11.13
N VAL A 53 -0.75 -2.26 10.94
CA VAL A 53 -0.20 -3.43 10.21
C VAL A 53 0.23 -3.05 8.79
N SER A 54 -0.42 -2.06 8.20
CA SER A 54 -0.02 -1.41 6.95
C SER A 54 1.42 -0.93 6.95
N ASN A 55 1.88 -0.24 8.01
CA ASN A 55 3.26 0.23 8.10
C ASN A 55 4.28 -0.91 8.06
N LEU A 56 3.97 -2.08 8.63
CA LEU A 56 4.86 -3.23 8.58
C LEU A 56 5.07 -3.73 7.15
N VAL A 57 4.00 -3.73 6.33
CA VAL A 57 4.14 -4.08 4.92
C VAL A 57 5.01 -3.06 4.21
N LEU A 58 4.74 -1.76 4.42
CA LEU A 58 5.48 -0.69 3.76
C LEU A 58 6.97 -0.68 4.15
N GLU A 59 7.27 -0.86 5.44
CA GLU A 59 8.64 -1.00 5.96
C GLU A 59 9.36 -2.23 5.39
N ALA A 60 8.65 -3.35 5.16
CA ALA A 60 9.24 -4.52 4.54
C ALA A 60 9.46 -4.36 3.02
N VAL A 61 8.64 -3.53 2.35
CA VAL A 61 8.75 -3.27 0.91
C VAL A 61 9.87 -2.28 0.59
N TYR A 62 10.04 -1.26 1.44
CA TYR A 62 10.93 -0.13 1.17
C TYR A 62 12.40 -0.50 0.93
N PRO A 63 13.06 -1.36 1.75
CA PRO A 63 14.43 -1.81 1.51
C PRO A 63 14.61 -2.56 0.19
N GLY A 64 13.53 -3.12 -0.36
CA GLY A 64 13.52 -3.86 -1.62
C GLY A 64 13.58 -2.98 -2.87
N GLY A 65 13.59 -1.65 -2.73
CA GLY A 65 13.61 -0.71 -3.85
C GLY A 65 12.27 -0.53 -4.56
N SER A 66 11.19 -1.06 -3.99
CA SER A 66 9.84 -0.83 -4.46
C SER A 66 9.34 0.53 -3.99
N GLN A 67 8.83 1.34 -4.93
CA GLN A 67 8.15 2.60 -4.64
C GLN A 67 6.80 2.36 -3.95
N VAL A 68 6.41 3.29 -3.08
CA VAL A 68 5.15 3.28 -2.33
C VAL A 68 4.38 4.56 -2.67
N LEU A 69 3.10 4.42 -3.01
CA LEU A 69 2.20 5.55 -3.29
C LEU A 69 1.07 5.62 -2.26
N GLY A 70 1.00 6.72 -1.51
CA GLY A 70 -0.12 7.01 -0.61
C GLY A 70 -1.14 7.95 -1.26
N ILE A 71 -2.43 7.60 -1.23
CA ILE A 71 -3.51 8.47 -1.75
C ILE A 71 -4.32 9.07 -0.60
N ILE A 72 -3.80 10.14 -0.01
CA ILE A 72 -4.36 10.77 1.19
C ILE A 72 -5.35 11.89 0.86
N GLN A 73 -6.44 11.97 1.59
CA GLN A 73 -7.34 13.13 1.48
C GLN A 73 -6.78 14.34 2.22
N LYS A 74 -6.95 15.53 1.66
CA LYS A 74 -6.50 16.79 2.25
C LYS A 74 -7.00 17.00 3.68
N ILE A 75 -8.24 16.59 3.99
CA ILE A 75 -8.82 16.70 5.33
C ILE A 75 -8.14 15.79 6.38
N LEU A 76 -7.50 14.71 5.94
CA LEU A 76 -6.81 13.76 6.82
C LEU A 76 -5.35 14.13 7.08
N LYS A 77 -4.78 15.04 6.27
CA LYS A 77 -3.38 15.49 6.40
C LYS A 77 -3.06 16.15 7.76
N PRO A 78 -3.92 17.01 8.34
CA PRO A 78 -3.66 17.62 9.65
C PRO A 78 -3.82 16.64 10.82
N LEU A 79 -4.48 15.50 10.64
CA LEU A 79 -4.77 14.53 11.70
C LEU A 79 -3.55 13.68 12.11
N GLY A 80 -2.33 14.09 11.75
CA GLY A 80 -1.08 13.47 12.20
C GLY A 80 -0.88 12.03 11.72
N ARG A 81 -1.59 11.63 10.67
CA ARG A 81 -1.68 10.23 10.23
C ARG A 81 -0.62 9.82 9.20
N LEU A 82 0.14 10.78 8.66
CA LEU A 82 1.23 10.50 7.71
C LEU A 82 2.23 9.56 8.39
N SER A 83 2.42 8.37 7.83
CA SER A 83 3.39 7.40 8.35
C SER A 83 4.78 8.07 8.35
N GLY A 84 5.59 7.78 9.38
CA GLY A 84 6.97 8.27 9.48
C GLY A 84 7.92 7.63 8.48
N LEU A 85 7.42 7.06 7.36
CA LEU A 85 8.24 6.44 6.34
C LEU A 85 8.99 7.52 5.54
N PRO A 86 10.29 7.34 5.25
CA PRO A 86 11.16 8.43 4.80
C PRO A 86 10.91 8.92 3.37
N THR A 87 9.96 8.35 2.63
CA THR A 87 9.78 8.66 1.22
C THR A 87 8.40 8.23 0.80
N GLU A 88 7.47 9.16 0.75
CA GLU A 88 6.16 8.87 0.21
C GLU A 88 5.80 9.92 -0.83
N ASP A 89 5.87 9.50 -2.09
CA ASP A 89 5.04 10.09 -3.12
C ASP A 89 3.59 9.96 -2.63
N ASN A 90 3.05 11.08 -2.17
CA ASN A 90 1.72 11.17 -1.61
C ASN A 90 0.85 11.98 -2.57
N LEU A 91 -0.10 11.31 -3.20
CA LEU A 91 -1.13 11.97 -3.98
C LEU A 91 -2.19 12.52 -3.03
N VAL A 92 -2.29 13.85 -2.96
CA VAL A 92 -3.27 14.52 -2.10
C VAL A 92 -4.53 14.84 -2.91
N VAL A 93 -5.65 14.27 -2.49
CA VAL A 93 -6.96 14.46 -3.14
C VAL A 93 -7.92 15.25 -2.25
N LEU A 94 -8.94 15.88 -2.83
CA LEU A 94 -9.92 16.68 -2.09
C LEU A 94 -11.09 15.83 -1.58
N TYR A 95 -11.62 14.94 -2.43
CA TYR A 95 -12.85 14.19 -2.16
C TYR A 95 -12.65 12.67 -2.11
N MET A 96 -13.60 11.93 -1.53
CA MET A 96 -13.49 10.46 -1.43
C MET A 96 -13.63 9.79 -2.80
N GLN A 97 -14.48 10.35 -3.65
CA GLN A 97 -14.71 9.87 -5.01
C GLN A 97 -13.43 9.96 -5.83
N GLU A 98 -12.74 11.10 -5.77
CA GLU A 98 -11.42 11.31 -6.39
C GLU A 98 -10.40 10.29 -5.86
N ARG A 99 -10.39 10.03 -4.55
CA ARG A 99 -9.54 9.00 -3.94
C ARG A 99 -9.76 7.60 -4.51
N ILE A 100 -11.03 7.22 -4.70
CA ILE A 100 -11.41 5.93 -5.29
C ILE A 100 -11.01 5.89 -6.76
N THR A 101 -11.23 6.96 -7.51
CA THR A 101 -10.85 7.06 -8.92
C THR A 101 -9.34 6.91 -9.09
N GLU A 102 -8.54 7.65 -8.32
CA GLU A 102 -7.08 7.55 -8.38
C GLU A 102 -6.58 6.16 -7.96
N MET A 103 -7.18 5.58 -6.92
CA MET A 103 -6.91 4.20 -6.54
C MET A 103 -7.15 3.21 -7.70
N LEU A 104 -8.29 3.32 -8.39
CA LEU A 104 -8.64 2.46 -9.52
C LEU A 104 -7.74 2.70 -10.75
N ASN A 105 -7.35 3.94 -11.00
CA ASN A 105 -6.50 4.31 -12.13
C ASN A 105 -5.06 3.80 -11.98
N GLN A 106 -4.54 3.85 -10.75
CA GLN A 106 -3.13 3.54 -10.48
C GLN A 106 -2.89 2.05 -10.23
N ALA A 107 -3.90 1.31 -9.73
CA ALA A 107 -3.76 -0.09 -9.32
C ALA A 107 -4.09 -1.07 -10.45
N ASN A 108 -3.29 -2.13 -10.56
CA ASN A 108 -3.56 -3.25 -11.49
C ASN A 108 -4.22 -4.45 -10.79
N ALA A 109 -4.16 -4.48 -9.46
CA ALA A 109 -4.82 -5.47 -8.62
C ALA A 109 -5.10 -4.89 -7.23
N PHE A 110 -5.99 -5.56 -6.51
CA PHE A 110 -6.39 -5.21 -5.15
C PHE A 110 -6.12 -6.40 -4.24
N LEU A 111 -5.53 -6.13 -3.08
CA LEU A 111 -5.31 -7.12 -2.03
C LEU A 111 -5.87 -6.59 -0.72
N GLN A 112 -6.67 -7.43 -0.07
CA GLN A 112 -7.27 -7.15 1.22
C GLN A 112 -6.53 -7.94 2.30
N LEU A 113 -6.02 -7.22 3.31
CA LEU A 113 -5.50 -7.80 4.54
C LEU A 113 -6.38 -7.44 5.74
#